data_AF-A0A7S0FK72-F1
#
_entry.id   AF-A0A7S0FK72-F1
#
_cell.length_a   1.000
_cell.length_b   1.000
_cell.length_c   1.000
_cell.angle_alpha   90.00
_cell.angle_beta   90.00
_cell.angle_gamma   90.00
#
_symmetry.space_group_name_H-M   'P 1'
#
loop_
_entity.id
_entity.type
_entity.pdbx_description
1 polymer ?
#
loop_
_entity_poly.entity_id
_entity_poly.type
_entity_poly.pdbx_seq_one_letter_code
_entity_poly.pdbx_strand_id
1 'polypeptide(L)'
;ESAGGDPAAWAEFGRVAQEAGDYKAAVYAWEEVVLACPLSAEVHCTLGELYATLGGVANLRLARKHIAQSLDLDPSNTRALYALVASASAYLDELEKASKSKRGAEDDGAEVARELVKHGAEQLVKQYAGSKMQKVVAEVMVAHTS
;
A
#
# COMPACT_ATOMS: atom_id res chain seq x y z
N GLU A 1 12.37 31.21 -2.90
CA GLU A 1 11.07 31.03 -2.21
C GLU A 1 10.37 29.88 -2.89
N SER A 2 10.07 28.80 -2.16
CA SER A 2 9.35 27.66 -2.74
C SER A 2 7.90 28.08 -2.91
N ALA A 3 7.45 28.24 -4.16
CA ALA A 3 6.04 28.40 -4.50
C ALA A 3 5.29 27.05 -4.40
N GLY A 4 5.51 26.31 -3.31
CA GLY A 4 4.82 25.06 -3.00
C GLY A 4 3.62 25.37 -2.12
N GLY A 5 2.43 24.93 -2.54
CA GLY A 5 1.20 25.10 -1.75
C GLY A 5 1.33 24.55 -0.33
N ASP A 6 0.54 25.09 0.59
CA ASP A 6 0.49 24.64 1.98
C ASP A 6 0.22 23.12 2.03
N PRO A 7 1.16 22.29 2.55
CA PRO A 7 1.00 20.84 2.60
C PRO A 7 -0.23 20.41 3.40
N ALA A 8 -0.66 21.20 4.39
CA ALA A 8 -1.87 20.93 5.14
C ALA A 8 -3.12 21.10 4.28
N ALA A 9 -3.15 22.12 3.41
CA ALA A 9 -4.25 22.34 2.47
C ALA A 9 -4.32 21.22 1.41
N TRP A 10 -3.18 20.76 0.91
CA TRP A 10 -3.12 19.62 0.00
C TRP A 10 -3.56 18.32 0.68
N ALA A 11 -3.15 18.08 1.92
CA ALA A 11 -3.58 16.91 2.68
C ALA A 11 -5.10 16.91 2.91
N GLU A 12 -5.69 18.06 3.26
CA GLU A 12 -7.13 18.18 3.44
C GLU A 12 -7.90 17.96 2.14
N PHE A 13 -7.44 18.57 1.04
CA PHE A 13 -8.01 18.31 -0.28
C PHE A 13 -7.91 16.83 -0.66
N GLY A 14 -6.78 16.19 -0.40
CA GLY A 14 -6.58 14.76 -0.60
C GLY A 14 -7.59 13.91 0.17
N ARG A 15 -7.83 14.21 1.46
CA ARG A 15 -8.83 13.52 2.27
C ARG A 15 -10.25 13.70 1.75
N VAL A 16 -10.63 14.92 1.38
CA VAL A 16 -11.96 15.19 0.79
C VAL A 16 -12.14 14.43 -0.53
N ALA A 17 -11.10 14.40 -1.38
CA ALA A 17 -11.13 13.64 -2.63
C ALA A 17 -11.26 12.13 -2.38
N GLN A 18 -10.61 11.59 -1.34
CA GLN A 18 -10.77 10.18 -0.93
C GLN A 18 -12.20 9.88 -0.49
N GLU A 19 -12.81 10.75 0.32
CA GLU A 19 -14.20 10.61 0.76
C GLU A 19 -15.18 10.69 -0.40
N ALA A 20 -14.88 11.50 -1.41
CA ALA A 20 -15.64 11.59 -2.65
C ALA A 20 -15.42 10.41 -3.61
N GLY A 21 -14.44 9.54 -3.35
CA GLY A 21 -14.05 8.43 -4.22
C GLY A 21 -13.24 8.84 -5.46
N ASP A 22 -12.80 10.11 -5.55
CA ASP A 22 -11.90 10.57 -6.61
C ASP A 22 -10.44 10.29 -6.23
N TYR A 23 -10.07 9.02 -6.37
CA TYR A 23 -8.73 8.55 -6.02
C TYR A 23 -7.62 9.15 -6.90
N LYS A 24 -7.94 9.65 -8.10
CA LYS A 24 -6.94 10.31 -8.97
C LYS A 24 -6.61 11.70 -8.45
N ALA A 25 -7.64 12.48 -8.09
CA ALA A 25 -7.44 13.77 -7.45
C ALA A 25 -6.75 13.61 -6.08
N ALA A 26 -7.12 12.58 -5.33
CA ALA A 26 -6.46 12.26 -4.06
C ALA A 26 -4.97 11.97 -4.24
N VAL A 27 -4.59 11.09 -5.17
CA VAL A 27 -3.16 10.80 -5.44
C VAL A 27 -2.41 12.08 -5.77
N TYR A 28 -2.94 12.90 -6.68
CA TYR A 28 -2.30 14.16 -7.05
C TYR A 28 -2.05 15.07 -5.83
N ALA A 29 -3.05 15.20 -4.96
CA ALA A 29 -2.92 15.97 -3.73
C ALA A 29 -1.82 15.42 -2.81
N TRP A 30 -1.80 14.10 -2.59
CA TRP A 30 -0.83 13.45 -1.73
C TRP A 30 0.59 13.42 -2.32
N GLU A 31 0.74 13.51 -3.65
CA GLU A 31 2.03 13.73 -4.30
C GLU A 31 2.60 15.12 -3.96
N GLU A 32 1.77 16.16 -3.93
CA GLU A 32 2.22 17.48 -3.47
C GLU A 32 2.63 17.45 -1.98
N VAL A 33 1.89 16.70 -1.14
CA VAL A 33 2.24 16.51 0.28
C VAL A 33 3.56 15.77 0.43
N VAL A 34 3.82 14.72 -0.34
CA VAL A 34 5.07 13.94 -0.22
C VAL A 34 6.30 14.75 -0.63
N LEU A 35 6.15 15.69 -1.56
CA LEU A 35 7.24 16.62 -1.94
C LEU A 35 7.62 17.55 -0.78
N ALA A 36 6.64 17.99 0.02
CA ALA A 36 6.88 18.83 1.17
C ALA A 36 7.34 18.06 2.42
N CYS A 37 6.91 16.80 2.56
CA CYS A 37 7.18 15.95 3.72
C CYS A 37 7.77 14.57 3.30
N PRO A 38 8.95 14.52 2.67
CA PRO A 38 9.49 13.29 2.09
C PRO A 38 9.97 12.25 3.11
N LEU A 39 10.04 12.62 4.40
CA LEU A 39 10.45 11.72 5.49
C LEU A 39 9.26 11.30 6.38
N SER A 40 8.03 11.56 5.95
CA SER A 40 6.84 11.13 6.69
C SER A 40 6.40 9.73 6.29
N ALA A 41 6.52 8.78 7.22
CA ALA A 41 6.06 7.41 7.01
C ALA A 41 4.55 7.36 6.69
N GLU A 42 3.74 8.17 7.37
CA GLU A 42 2.28 8.23 7.18
C GLU A 42 1.89 8.70 5.76
N VAL A 43 2.58 9.72 5.25
CA VAL A 43 2.34 10.24 3.89
C VAL A 43 2.68 9.17 2.85
N HIS A 44 3.83 8.51 3.02
CA HIS A 44 4.23 7.39 2.16
C HIS A 44 3.26 6.21 2.22
N CYS A 45 2.76 5.85 3.41
CA CYS A 45 1.75 4.81 3.57
C CYS A 45 0.46 5.18 2.83
N THR A 46 -0.06 6.39 3.06
CA THR A 46 -1.31 6.88 2.47
C THR A 46 -1.22 6.93 0.94
N LEU A 47 -0.16 7.53 0.40
CA LEU A 47 0.04 7.61 -1.05
C LEU A 47 0.18 6.22 -1.68
N GLY A 48 0.86 5.29 -0.99
CA GLY A 48 0.98 3.90 -1.42
C GLY A 48 -0.36 3.16 -1.48
N GLU A 49 -1.22 3.34 -0.48
CA GLU A 49 -2.57 2.77 -0.45
C GLU A 49 -3.46 3.33 -1.56
N LEU A 50 -3.36 4.63 -1.86
CA LEU A 50 -4.11 5.26 -2.94
C LEU A 50 -3.70 4.73 -4.31
N TYR A 51 -2.39 4.59 -4.53
CA TYR A 51 -1.88 3.94 -5.73
C TYR A 51 -2.35 2.48 -5.85
N ALA A 52 -2.37 1.73 -4.74
CA ALA A 52 -2.90 0.37 -4.73
C ALA A 52 -4.40 0.34 -5.09
N THR A 53 -5.16 1.32 -4.59
CA THR A 53 -6.60 1.47 -4.86
C THR A 53 -6.89 1.77 -6.34
N LEU A 54 -6.07 2.61 -6.98
CA LEU A 54 -6.17 2.86 -8.43
C LEU A 54 -5.87 1.61 -9.26
N GLY A 55 -5.05 0.69 -8.73
CA GLY A 55 -4.77 -0.60 -9.34
C GLY A 55 -4.03 -0.52 -10.68
N GLY A 56 -3.87 -1.68 -11.32
CA GLY A 56 -3.05 -1.82 -12.53
C GLY A 56 -1.55 -1.85 -12.23
N VAL A 57 -0.81 -2.53 -13.10
CA VAL A 57 0.61 -2.88 -12.89
C VAL A 57 1.48 -1.65 -12.58
N ALA A 58 1.27 -0.53 -13.28
CA ALA A 58 2.05 0.69 -13.07
C ALA A 58 1.82 1.31 -11.68
N ASN A 59 0.56 1.49 -11.28
CA ASN A 59 0.25 2.07 -9.97
C ASN A 59 0.63 1.12 -8.85
N LEU A 60 0.43 -0.19 -9.00
CA LEU A 60 0.85 -1.18 -8.00
C LEU A 60 2.37 -1.26 -7.83
N ARG A 61 3.16 -0.91 -8.86
CA ARG A 61 4.61 -0.72 -8.72
C ARG A 61 4.94 0.52 -7.88
N LEU A 62 4.23 1.64 -8.09
CA LEU A 62 4.38 2.85 -7.27
C LEU A 62 3.93 2.62 -5.83
N ALA A 63 2.80 1.94 -5.64
CA ALA A 63 2.24 1.58 -4.33
C ALA A 63 3.30 0.88 -3.47
N ARG A 64 3.88 -0.21 -3.99
CA ARG A 64 4.92 -0.97 -3.30
C ARG A 64 6.13 -0.11 -2.94
N LYS A 65 6.55 0.79 -3.83
CA LYS A 65 7.69 1.69 -3.56
C LYS A 65 7.40 2.64 -2.40
N HIS A 66 6.23 3.29 -2.40
CA HIS A 66 5.86 4.20 -1.32
C HIS A 66 5.63 3.45 0.00
N ILE A 67 5.02 2.27 -0.04
CA ILE A 67 4.82 1.45 1.17
C ILE A 67 6.16 0.96 1.73
N ALA A 68 7.10 0.52 0.88
CA ALA A 68 8.44 0.16 1.31
C ALA A 68 9.14 1.34 1.99
N GLN A 69 9.09 2.53 1.40
CA GLN A 69 9.62 3.75 2.02
C GLN A 69 8.96 4.07 3.37
N SER A 70 7.64 3.85 3.50
CA SER A 70 6.96 3.99 4.78
C SER A 70 7.50 3.03 5.84
N LEU A 71 7.82 1.79 5.46
CA LEU A 71 8.36 0.77 6.37
C LEU A 71 9.84 0.98 6.70
N ASP A 72 10.60 1.59 5.78
CA ASP A 72 11.98 2.01 6.05
C ASP A 72 12.01 3.15 7.09
N LEU A 73 11.02 4.05 7.05
CA LEU A 73 10.87 5.15 8.00
C LEU A 73 10.25 4.71 9.34
N ASP A 74 9.25 3.83 9.30
CA ASP A 74 8.61 3.21 10.47
C ASP A 74 8.35 1.71 10.24
N PRO A 75 9.28 0.84 10.66
CA PRO A 75 9.13 -0.61 10.52
C PRO A 75 8.00 -1.20 11.36
N SER A 76 7.50 -0.47 12.37
CA SER A 76 6.45 -0.93 13.27
C SER A 76 5.05 -0.64 12.75
N ASN A 77 4.92 0.08 11.63
CA ASN A 77 3.66 0.43 11.03
C ASN A 77 2.92 -0.81 10.48
N THR A 78 2.09 -1.41 11.32
CA THR A 78 1.30 -2.60 10.97
C THR A 78 0.39 -2.35 9.76
N ARG A 79 -0.13 -1.13 9.60
CA ARG A 79 -0.96 -0.75 8.44
C ARG A 79 -0.14 -0.83 7.15
N ALA A 80 1.07 -0.27 7.15
CA ALA A 80 1.98 -0.37 6.00
C ALA A 80 2.39 -1.83 5.71
N LEU A 81 2.58 -2.67 6.72
CA LEU A 81 2.84 -4.11 6.52
C LEU A 81 1.68 -4.82 5.81
N TYR A 82 0.43 -4.57 6.23
CA TYR A 82 -0.74 -5.10 5.53
C TYR A 82 -0.84 -4.55 4.11
N ALA A 83 -0.64 -3.25 3.92
CA ALA A 83 -0.65 -2.61 2.60
C ALA A 83 0.44 -3.20 1.68
N LEU A 84 1.61 -3.54 2.22
CA LEU A 84 2.71 -4.14 1.44
C LEU A 84 2.28 -5.51 0.90
N VAL A 85 1.76 -6.38 1.76
CA VAL A 85 1.28 -7.71 1.38
C VAL A 85 0.14 -7.61 0.38
N ALA A 86 -0.84 -6.74 0.63
CA ALA A 86 -2.00 -6.56 -0.25
C ALA A 86 -1.59 -6.02 -1.64
N SER A 87 -0.79 -4.96 -1.69
CA SER A 87 -0.35 -4.35 -2.96
C SER A 87 0.58 -5.26 -3.76
N ALA A 88 1.46 -6.02 -3.10
CA ALA A 88 2.33 -6.97 -3.78
C ALA A 88 1.58 -8.20 -4.29
N SER A 89 0.57 -8.69 -3.55
CA SER A 89 -0.31 -9.76 -4.02
C SER A 89 -1.15 -9.30 -5.22
N ALA A 90 -1.76 -8.11 -5.14
CA ALA A 90 -2.51 -7.52 -6.24
C ALA A 90 -1.64 -7.31 -7.50
N TYR A 91 -0.37 -6.92 -7.32
CA TYR A 91 0.59 -6.82 -8.42
C TYR A 91 0.80 -8.15 -9.13
N LEU A 92 0.99 -9.23 -8.37
CA LEU A 92 1.17 -10.57 -8.91
C LEU A 92 -0.09 -11.04 -9.67
N ASP A 93 -1.27 -10.80 -9.10
CA ASP A 93 -2.54 -11.15 -9.75
C ASP A 93 -2.72 -10.40 -11.08
N GLU A 94 -2.39 -9.11 -11.12
CA GLU A 94 -2.45 -8.32 -12.36
C GLU A 94 -1.42 -8.78 -13.40
N LEU A 95 -0.22 -9.16 -12.97
CA LEU A 95 0.77 -9.77 -13.88
C LEU A 95 0.30 -11.12 -14.42
N GLU A 96 -0.33 -11.96 -13.59
CA GLU A 96 -0.87 -13.24 -14.03
C GLU A 96 -1.96 -13.04 -15.09
N LYS A 97 -2.91 -12.12 -14.85
CA LYS A 97 -3.93 -11.74 -15.85
C LYS A 97 -3.30 -11.22 -17.14
N ALA A 98 -2.26 -10.38 -17.04
CA ALA A 98 -1.57 -9.82 -18.21
C ALA A 98 -0.81 -10.89 -19.01
N SER A 99 -0.15 -11.84 -18.34
CA SER A 99 0.61 -12.93 -18.99
C SER A 99 -0.29 -13.93 -19.74
N LYS A 100 -1.52 -14.13 -19.27
CA LYS A 100 -2.56 -14.88 -20.00
C LYS A 100 -3.01 -14.18 -21.29
N SER A 101 -2.81 -12.86 -21.39
CA SER A 101 -3.19 -12.02 -22.53
C SER A 101 -2.03 -11.73 -23.50
N LYS A 102 -0.77 -11.73 -23.03
CA LYS A 102 0.43 -11.57 -23.85
C LYS A 102 1.52 -12.56 -23.47
N ARG A 103 2.05 -13.26 -24.47
CA ARG A 103 3.16 -14.21 -24.37
C ARG A 103 4.45 -13.48 -23.96
N GLY A 104 4.88 -13.72 -22.73
CA GLY A 104 6.26 -13.52 -22.28
C GLY A 104 6.67 -12.07 -22.02
N ALA A 105 6.34 -11.55 -20.85
CA ALA A 105 7.20 -10.58 -20.18
C ALA A 105 7.57 -11.22 -18.84
N GLU A 106 8.78 -11.79 -18.76
CA GLU A 106 9.43 -11.97 -17.47
C GLU A 106 9.64 -10.56 -16.91
N ASP A 107 8.77 -10.17 -15.98
CA ASP A 107 8.87 -8.88 -15.31
C ASP A 107 9.67 -9.09 -14.02
N ASP A 108 10.86 -8.49 -13.95
CA ASP A 108 11.73 -8.47 -12.76
C ASP A 108 10.98 -8.04 -11.48
N GLY A 109 9.89 -7.28 -11.64
CA GLY A 109 9.03 -6.86 -10.54
C GLY A 109 8.25 -7.99 -9.86
N ALA A 110 8.08 -9.16 -10.50
CA ALA A 110 7.31 -10.30 -9.98
C ALA A 110 8.06 -11.05 -8.89
N GLU A 111 9.37 -11.27 -9.05
CA GLU A 111 10.19 -11.90 -8.01
C GLU A 111 10.24 -11.03 -6.77
N VAL A 112 10.53 -9.74 -6.95
CA VAL A 112 10.49 -8.75 -5.87
C VAL A 112 9.12 -8.72 -5.19
N ALA A 113 8.01 -8.82 -5.95
CA ALA A 113 6.68 -8.88 -5.34
C ALA A 113 6.50 -10.10 -4.42
N ARG A 114 6.94 -11.28 -4.86
CA ARG A 114 6.87 -12.51 -4.05
C ARG A 114 7.69 -12.40 -2.77
N GLU A 115 8.88 -11.83 -2.86
CA GLU A 115 9.72 -11.60 -1.68
C GLU A 115 9.09 -10.60 -0.71
N LEU A 116 8.51 -9.50 -1.21
CA LEU A 116 7.81 -8.52 -0.37
C LEU A 116 6.59 -9.12 0.32
N VAL A 117 5.81 -9.98 -0.37
CA VAL A 117 4.70 -10.71 0.25
C VAL A 117 5.20 -11.60 1.39
N LYS A 118 6.25 -12.39 1.14
CA LYS A 118 6.83 -13.28 2.15
C LYS A 118 7.33 -12.48 3.35
N HIS A 119 8.12 -11.44 3.11
CA HIS A 119 8.68 -10.60 4.16
C HIS A 119 7.58 -9.92 5.00
N GLY A 120 6.61 -9.27 4.34
CA GLY A 120 5.49 -8.62 5.02
C GLY A 120 4.65 -9.60 5.83
N ALA A 121 4.37 -10.79 5.29
CA ALA A 121 3.63 -11.84 5.99
C ALA A 121 4.39 -12.35 7.23
N GLU A 122 5.70 -12.58 7.13
CA GLU A 122 6.53 -13.00 8.27
C GLU A 122 6.53 -11.94 9.39
N GLN A 123 6.63 -10.66 9.03
CA GLN A 123 6.56 -9.55 9.99
C GLN A 123 5.18 -9.47 10.65
N LEU A 124 4.10 -9.58 9.88
CA LEU A 124 2.73 -9.59 10.39
C LEU A 124 2.51 -10.77 11.33
N VAL A 125 2.95 -11.99 10.97
CA VAL A 125 2.83 -13.15 11.85
C VAL A 125 3.57 -12.93 13.16
N LYS A 126 4.78 -12.35 13.15
CA LYS A 126 5.50 -12.03 14.39
C LYS A 126 4.74 -11.04 15.29
N GLN A 127 4.08 -10.05 14.70
CA GLN A 127 3.29 -9.05 15.46
C GLN A 127 1.93 -9.61 15.91
N TYR A 128 1.32 -10.48 15.10
CA TYR A 128 -0.04 -10.94 15.27
C TYR A 128 -0.14 -12.22 16.11
N ALA A 129 0.82 -13.14 15.98
CA ALA A 129 0.84 -14.40 16.69
C ALA A 129 0.95 -14.18 18.21
N GLY A 130 0.07 -14.84 18.97
CA GLY A 130 -0.04 -14.70 20.42
C GLY A 130 -0.79 -13.45 20.88
N SER A 131 -1.20 -12.55 19.97
CA SER A 131 -1.96 -11.36 20.32
C SER A 131 -3.40 -11.68 20.74
N LYS A 132 -4.03 -10.77 21.51
CA LYS A 132 -5.47 -10.86 21.80
C LYS A 132 -6.30 -10.80 20.51
N MET A 133 -5.85 -10.03 19.52
CA MET A 133 -6.52 -9.89 18.24
C MET A 133 -6.58 -11.22 17.48
N GLN A 134 -5.51 -12.03 17.52
CA GLN A 134 -5.52 -13.36 16.91
C GLN A 134 -6.65 -14.24 17.46
N LYS A 135 -6.85 -14.24 18.78
CA LYS A 135 -7.92 -15.02 19.42
C LYS A 135 -9.30 -14.54 18.97
N VAL A 136 -9.52 -13.23 18.99
CA VAL A 136 -10.79 -12.62 18.55
C VAL A 136 -11.09 -12.97 17.10
N VAL A 137 -10.12 -12.85 16.19
CA VAL A 137 -10.34 -13.21 14.78
C VAL A 137 -10.58 -14.70 14.62
N ALA A 138 -9.87 -15.57 15.34
CA ALA A 138 -10.13 -17.01 15.29
C ALA A 138 -11.56 -17.34 15.74
N GLU A 139 -12.05 -16.73 16.82
CA GLU A 139 -13.42 -16.90 17.31
C GLU A 139 -14.45 -16.40 16.30
N VAL A 140 -14.26 -15.21 15.73
CA VAL A 140 -15.15 -14.63 14.71
C VAL A 140 -15.21 -15.51 13.47
N MET A 141 -14.06 -16.00 12.99
CA MET A 141 -14.00 -16.87 11.82
C MET A 141 -14.77 -18.17 12.07
N VAL A 142 -14.55 -18.85 13.21
CA VAL A 142 -15.30 -20.07 13.57
C VAL A 142 -16.81 -19.79 13.61
N ALA A 143 -17.23 -18.68 14.23
CA ALA A 143 -18.65 -18.35 14.40
C ALA A 143 -19.38 -18.01 13.09
N HIS A 144 -18.68 -17.55 12.04
CA HIS A 144 -19.31 -17.06 10.80
C HIS A 144 -18.91 -17.84 9.54
N THR A 145 -18.10 -18.89 9.67
CA THR A 145 -17.77 -19.82 8.57
C THR A 145 -18.36 -21.23 8.77
N SER A 146 -19.18 -21.42 9.81
CA SER A 146 -19.96 -22.64 10.08
C SER A 146 -21.38 -22.49 9.52
#